data_AF-A0A8T9SFX4-F1
#
_entry.id   AF-A0A8T9SFX4-F1
#
_cell.length_a   1.000
_cell.length_b   1.000
_cell.length_c   1.000
_cell.angle_alpha   90.00
_cell.angle_beta   90.00
_cell.angle_gamma   90.00
#
_symmetry.space_group_name_H-M   'P 1'
#
loop_
_entity.id
_entity.type
_entity.pdbx_description
1 polymer ?
#
loop_
_entity_poly.entity_id
_entity_poly.type
_entity_poly.pdbx_seq_one_letter_code
_entity_poly.pdbx_strand_id
1 'polypeptide(L)'
;MAASSEETAARAFLDDEQVVLTRGNQEVVRIPVQAIKLIGEYTNANGPIADDWFIVFMTAAKEWKQISHYTPGMLEMLQELSLYLKSPLIGSLAYSTSWKTNIIWPPTVAEQEMWDVISDEPATLFGKLKRALGFADQQLVLTAAAASVFV
;
A
#
# COMPACT_ATOMS: atom_id res chain seq x y z
N MET A 1 -23.72 -10.25 -24.75
CA MET A 1 -22.79 -11.22 -24.14
C MET A 1 -22.22 -10.56 -22.90
N ALA A 2 -22.57 -11.07 -21.71
CA ALA A 2 -21.90 -10.63 -20.49
C ALA A 2 -20.52 -11.32 -20.48
N ALA A 3 -19.45 -10.54 -20.35
CA ALA A 3 -18.14 -11.09 -19.99
C ALA A 3 -18.32 -11.90 -18.71
N SER A 4 -17.80 -13.13 -18.66
CA SER A 4 -17.86 -13.92 -17.44
C SER A 4 -17.10 -13.16 -16.35
N SER A 5 -17.54 -13.29 -15.09
CA SER A 5 -16.92 -12.62 -13.94
C SER A 5 -15.42 -12.90 -13.79
N GLU A 6 -14.92 -13.99 -14.39
CA GLU A 6 -13.48 -14.32 -14.45
C GLU A 6 -12.67 -13.35 -15.32
N GLU A 7 -13.25 -12.79 -16.39
CA GLU A 7 -12.53 -11.97 -17.38
C GLU A 7 -12.16 -10.58 -16.85
N THR A 8 -12.60 -10.23 -15.64
CA THR A 8 -12.36 -8.94 -14.98
C THR A 8 -11.75 -9.06 -13.58
N ALA A 9 -11.56 -10.28 -13.08
CA ALA A 9 -11.08 -10.52 -11.72
C ALA A 9 -9.62 -10.07 -11.55
N ALA A 10 -9.32 -9.42 -10.42
CA ALA A 10 -7.96 -9.08 -10.06
C ALA A 10 -7.25 -10.28 -9.42
N ARG A 11 -5.96 -10.45 -9.68
CA ARG A 11 -5.14 -11.51 -9.05
C ARG A 11 -3.72 -11.02 -8.81
N ALA A 12 -3.22 -11.23 -7.59
CA ALA A 12 -1.84 -10.98 -7.21
C ALA A 12 -1.06 -12.30 -7.20
N PHE A 13 0.17 -12.30 -7.69
CA PHE A 13 1.06 -13.46 -7.68
C PHE A 13 2.52 -13.02 -7.86
N LEU A 14 3.44 -13.92 -7.54
CA LEU A 14 4.85 -13.76 -7.85
C LEU A 14 5.17 -14.50 -9.16
N ASP A 15 5.85 -13.83 -10.09
CA ASP A 15 6.24 -14.38 -11.39
C ASP A 15 7.65 -13.91 -11.73
N ASP A 16 8.57 -14.86 -11.90
CA ASP A 16 10.00 -14.62 -12.21
C ASP A 16 10.66 -13.52 -11.34
N GLU A 17 10.51 -13.66 -10.01
CA GLU A 17 10.96 -12.66 -9.02
C GLU A 17 10.33 -11.26 -9.19
N GLN A 18 9.08 -11.20 -9.64
CA GLN A 18 8.33 -9.96 -9.78
C GLN A 18 6.98 -10.06 -9.09
N VAL A 19 6.62 -9.03 -8.33
CA VAL A 19 5.26 -8.84 -7.82
C VAL A 19 4.39 -8.41 -8.99
N VAL A 20 3.37 -9.22 -9.29
CA VAL A 20 2.45 -8.99 -10.41
C VAL A 20 1.01 -8.86 -9.90
N LEU A 21 0.30 -7.85 -10.41
CA LEU A 21 -1.16 -7.74 -10.30
C LEU A 21 -1.74 -7.73 -11.70
N THR A 22 -2.66 -8.65 -11.97
CA THR A 22 -3.51 -8.61 -13.16
C THR A 22 -4.92 -8.17 -12.80
N ARG A 23 -5.65 -7.65 -13.79
CA ARG A 23 -7.08 -7.41 -13.76
C ARG A 23 -7.67 -7.93 -15.08
N GLY A 24 -8.30 -9.10 -15.03
CA GLY A 24 -8.59 -9.85 -16.24
C GLY A 24 -7.30 -10.24 -16.97
N ASN A 25 -7.23 -9.93 -18.27
CA ASN A 25 -6.07 -10.23 -19.11
C ASN A 25 -5.00 -9.11 -19.12
N GLN A 26 -5.22 -8.04 -18.36
CA GLN A 26 -4.29 -6.91 -18.33
C GLN A 26 -3.44 -6.96 -17.06
N GLU A 27 -2.12 -6.82 -17.24
CA GLU A 27 -1.21 -6.52 -16.15
C GLU A 27 -1.31 -5.04 -15.77
N VAL A 28 -1.51 -4.78 -14.47
CA VAL A 28 -1.68 -3.43 -13.92
C VAL A 28 -0.54 -3.03 -12.97
N VAL A 29 0.12 -4.01 -12.35
CA VAL A 29 1.34 -3.81 -11.55
C VAL A 29 2.34 -4.89 -11.93
N ARG A 30 3.59 -4.49 -12.12
CA ARG A 30 4.75 -5.36 -12.20
C ARG A 30 5.93 -4.66 -11.55
N ILE A 31 6.50 -5.29 -10.52
CA ILE A 31 7.60 -4.73 -9.74
C ILE A 31 8.64 -5.83 -9.53
N PRO A 32 9.87 -5.67 -10.03
CA PRO A 32 10.96 -6.58 -9.70
C PRO A 32 11.21 -6.58 -8.19
N VAL A 33 11.32 -7.76 -7.57
CA VAL A 33 11.55 -7.89 -6.12
C VAL A 33 12.80 -7.13 -5.69
N GLN A 34 13.85 -7.17 -6.51
CA GLN A 34 15.12 -6.48 -6.27
C GLN A 34 15.00 -4.94 -6.28
N ALA A 35 13.95 -4.40 -6.89
CA ALA A 35 13.68 -2.96 -6.90
C ALA A 35 12.92 -2.49 -5.65
N ILE A 36 12.28 -3.41 -4.91
CA ILE A 36 11.53 -3.10 -3.69
C ILE A 36 12.50 -2.71 -2.58
N LYS A 37 12.26 -1.54 -1.99
CA LYS A 37 13.01 -1.02 -0.84
C LYS A 37 12.19 -1.02 0.43
N LEU A 38 10.87 -0.90 0.33
CA LEU A 38 9.99 -0.91 1.48
C LEU A 38 8.69 -1.62 1.11
N ILE A 39 8.23 -2.49 2.01
CA ILE A 39 6.89 -3.07 1.97
C ILE A 39 6.16 -2.59 3.22
N GLY A 40 5.00 -1.98 3.01
CA GLY A 40 4.16 -1.52 4.09
C GLY A 40 2.73 -1.98 3.89
N GLU A 41 1.90 -1.60 4.84
CA GLU A 41 0.46 -1.70 4.77
C GLU A 41 -0.17 -0.41 5.26
N TYR A 42 -1.37 -0.12 4.79
CA TYR A 42 -2.17 0.95 5.37
C TYR A 42 -3.65 0.62 5.30
N THR A 43 -4.41 1.28 6.18
CA THR A 43 -5.86 1.27 6.16
C THR A 43 -6.44 2.63 5.85
N ASN A 44 -7.60 2.69 5.19
CA ASN A 44 -8.33 3.93 4.95
C ASN A 44 -9.51 4.07 5.94
N ALA A 45 -10.07 5.28 6.04
CA ALA A 45 -11.19 5.56 6.95
C ALA A 45 -12.57 5.17 6.37
N ASN A 46 -12.63 4.44 5.24
CA ASN A 46 -13.88 4.20 4.52
C ASN A 46 -14.75 3.07 5.10
N GLY A 47 -14.31 2.39 6.16
CA GLY A 47 -15.11 1.43 6.92
C GLY A 47 -15.57 0.19 6.12
N PRO A 48 -16.35 -0.72 6.75
CA PRO A 48 -16.46 -2.15 6.37
C PRO A 48 -17.24 -2.46 5.08
N ILE A 49 -17.58 -1.44 4.28
CA ILE A 49 -18.32 -1.57 3.02
C ILE A 49 -17.38 -1.44 1.81
N ALA A 50 -16.18 -0.88 2.00
CA ALA A 50 -15.17 -0.67 0.97
C ALA A 50 -13.85 -1.34 1.33
N ASP A 51 -13.07 -1.66 0.32
CA ASP A 51 -11.69 -2.13 0.47
C ASP A 51 -10.87 -1.11 1.27
N ASP A 52 -10.49 -1.50 2.48
CA ASP A 52 -9.95 -0.63 3.51
C ASP A 52 -8.55 -1.05 3.97
N TRP A 53 -7.96 -2.10 3.40
CA TRP A 53 -6.64 -2.61 3.78
C TRP A 53 -5.79 -2.94 2.55
N PHE A 54 -4.65 -2.25 2.45
CA PHE A 54 -3.77 -2.32 1.28
C PHE A 54 -2.35 -2.68 1.68
N ILE A 55 -1.69 -3.46 0.83
CA ILE A 55 -0.24 -3.69 0.86
C ILE A 55 0.41 -2.72 -0.13
N VAL A 56 1.50 -2.09 0.32
CA VAL A 56 2.24 -1.07 -0.43
C VAL A 56 3.64 -1.59 -0.72
N PHE A 57 4.06 -1.46 -1.98
CA PHE A 57 5.41 -1.75 -2.44
C PHE A 57 6.04 -0.46 -2.92
N MET A 58 7.12 -0.02 -2.26
CA MET A 58 7.89 1.15 -2.67
C MET A 58 9.22 0.73 -3.31
N THR A 59 9.54 1.35 -4.44
CA THR A 59 10.78 1.10 -5.18
C THR A 59 11.88 2.09 -4.81
N ALA A 60 13.12 1.84 -5.23
CA ALA A 60 14.24 2.76 -5.02
C ALA A 60 14.00 4.19 -5.55
N ALA A 61 13.12 4.36 -6.55
CA ALA A 61 12.71 5.66 -7.07
C ALA A 61 11.71 6.41 -6.14
N LYS A 62 11.37 5.83 -4.98
CA LYS A 62 10.31 6.27 -4.05
C LYS A 62 8.91 6.28 -4.67
N GLU A 63 8.75 5.69 -5.85
CA GLU A 63 7.45 5.36 -6.42
C GLU A 63 6.85 4.20 -5.63
N TRP A 64 5.53 4.26 -5.41
CA TRP A 64 4.82 3.23 -4.70
C TRP A 64 3.62 2.72 -5.49
N LYS A 65 3.33 1.44 -5.33
CA LYS A 65 2.12 0.79 -5.82
C LYS A 65 1.43 0.13 -4.64
N GLN A 66 0.11 0.11 -4.67
CA GLN A 66 -0.70 -0.58 -3.69
C GLN A 66 -1.49 -1.70 -4.34
N ILE A 67 -1.74 -2.74 -3.57
CA ILE A 67 -2.63 -3.84 -3.92
C ILE A 67 -3.54 -4.08 -2.71
N SER A 68 -4.84 -4.26 -2.94
CA SER A 68 -5.76 -4.66 -1.87
C SER A 68 -5.27 -5.94 -1.21
N HIS A 69 -5.28 -5.97 0.13
CA HIS A 69 -4.99 -7.19 0.87
C HIS A 69 -5.99 -8.31 0.54
N TYR A 70 -7.22 -7.95 0.15
CA TYR A 70 -8.28 -8.88 -0.24
C TYR A 70 -8.15 -9.42 -1.67
N THR A 71 -7.12 -9.01 -2.43
CA THR A 71 -6.91 -9.50 -3.79
C THR A 71 -6.65 -11.02 -3.78
N PRO A 72 -7.35 -11.81 -4.60
CA PRO A 72 -7.04 -13.24 -4.77
C PRO A 72 -5.55 -13.48 -5.06
N GLY A 73 -4.93 -14.43 -4.35
CA GLY A 73 -3.50 -14.74 -4.48
C GLY A 73 -2.55 -13.87 -3.64
N MET A 74 -3.07 -12.88 -2.91
CA MET A 74 -2.25 -11.98 -2.07
C MET A 74 -1.46 -12.75 -0.99
N LEU A 75 -2.12 -13.65 -0.27
CA LEU A 75 -1.49 -14.39 0.83
C LEU A 75 -0.38 -15.32 0.31
N GLU A 76 -0.66 -16.05 -0.78
CA GLU A 76 0.32 -16.92 -1.44
C GLU A 76 1.51 -16.12 -1.97
N MET A 77 1.25 -14.99 -2.62
CA MET A 77 2.30 -14.09 -3.12
C MET A 77 3.18 -13.55 -1.97
N LEU A 78 2.58 -13.10 -0.87
CA LEU A 78 3.33 -12.61 0.30
C LEU A 78 4.15 -13.72 0.95
N GLN A 79 3.60 -14.95 1.02
CA GLN A 79 4.33 -16.10 1.52
C GLN A 79 5.55 -16.41 0.65
N GLU A 80 5.39 -16.46 -0.68
CA GLU A 80 6.51 -16.67 -1.60
C GLU A 80 7.56 -15.55 -1.50
N LEU A 81 7.10 -14.29 -1.50
CA LEU A 81 7.97 -13.12 -1.38
C LEU A 81 8.75 -13.11 -0.05
N SER A 82 8.15 -13.59 1.04
CA SER A 82 8.81 -13.70 2.35
C SER A 82 10.01 -14.65 2.31
N LEU A 83 9.97 -15.70 1.47
CA LEU A 83 11.07 -16.64 1.27
C LEU A 83 12.22 -15.98 0.51
N TYR A 84 11.90 -15.20 -0.54
CA TYR A 84 12.89 -14.44 -1.30
C TYR A 84 13.59 -13.38 -0.43
N LEU A 85 12.83 -12.64 0.36
CA LEU A 85 13.36 -11.59 1.24
C LEU A 85 13.96 -12.13 2.54
N LYS A 86 13.82 -13.44 2.80
CA LYS A 86 14.25 -14.12 4.04
C LYS A 86 13.73 -13.40 5.29
N SER A 87 12.49 -12.92 5.23
CA SER A 87 11.87 -12.11 6.26
C SER A 87 10.35 -12.32 6.23
N PRO A 88 9.70 -12.50 7.39
CA PRO A 88 8.25 -12.70 7.42
C PRO A 88 7.52 -11.44 6.94
N LEU A 89 6.55 -11.63 6.05
CA LEU A 89 5.67 -10.56 5.57
C LEU A 89 4.27 -10.77 6.15
N ILE A 90 4.08 -10.36 7.41
CA ILE A 90 2.83 -10.55 8.15
C ILE A 90 2.15 -9.20 8.30
N GLY A 91 0.94 -9.09 7.78
CA GLY A 91 0.09 -7.92 8.00
C GLY A 91 -0.43 -7.86 9.45
N SER A 92 -0.51 -6.64 9.99
CA SER A 92 -0.83 -6.36 11.39
C SER A 92 -2.04 -5.44 11.56
N LEU A 93 -2.52 -4.83 10.47
CA LEU A 93 -3.60 -3.85 10.52
C LEU A 93 -5.00 -4.45 10.34
N ALA A 94 -5.13 -5.78 10.42
CA ALA A 94 -6.43 -6.43 10.46
C ALA A 94 -7.31 -5.79 11.55
N TYR A 95 -8.55 -5.44 11.17
CA TYR A 95 -9.55 -4.80 12.05
C TYR A 95 -9.26 -3.36 12.48
N SER A 96 -8.27 -2.67 11.90
CA SER A 96 -8.11 -1.23 12.14
C SER A 96 -9.29 -0.48 11.54
N THR A 97 -9.98 0.32 12.36
CA THR A 97 -11.16 1.12 11.95
C THR A 97 -10.82 2.58 11.66
N SER A 98 -9.54 2.96 11.80
CA SER A 98 -9.02 4.30 11.48
C SER A 98 -7.88 4.21 10.48
N TRP A 99 -7.50 5.36 9.90
CA TRP A 99 -6.26 5.47 9.14
C TRP A 99 -5.09 5.04 10.02
N LYS A 100 -4.32 4.08 9.53
CA LYS A 100 -3.09 3.61 10.16
C LYS A 100 -2.15 3.09 9.09
N THR A 101 -0.86 3.23 9.30
CA THR A 101 0.16 2.68 8.41
C THR A 101 1.11 1.81 9.21
N ASN A 102 1.76 0.87 8.55
CA ASN A 102 2.76 0.04 9.19
C ASN A 102 3.78 -0.42 8.16
N ILE A 103 5.06 -0.39 8.52
CA ILE A 103 6.12 -0.99 7.71
C ILE A 103 6.22 -2.47 8.07
N ILE A 104 6.17 -3.33 7.05
CA ILE A 104 6.32 -4.78 7.18
C ILE A 104 7.79 -5.16 6.90
N TRP A 105 8.41 -4.54 5.91
CA TRP A 105 9.79 -4.80 5.50
C TRP A 105 10.47 -3.50 5.03
N PRO A 106 11.76 -3.29 5.34
CA PRO A 106 12.73 -4.21 5.93
C PRO A 106 12.65 -4.32 7.46
N PRO A 107 13.23 -5.39 8.05
CA PRO A 107 13.19 -5.63 9.49
C PRO A 107 13.73 -4.50 10.36
N THR A 108 14.67 -3.71 9.83
CA THR A 108 15.30 -2.60 10.55
C THR A 108 14.33 -1.48 10.89
N VAL A 109 13.22 -1.37 10.16
CA VAL A 109 12.19 -0.34 10.36
C VAL A 109 10.77 -0.93 10.46
N ALA A 110 10.65 -2.25 10.56
CA ALA A 110 9.37 -2.91 10.72
C ALA A 110 8.62 -2.41 11.97
N GLU A 111 7.29 -2.48 11.94
CA GLU A 111 6.39 -2.01 13.00
C GLU A 111 6.33 -0.49 13.21
N GLN A 112 7.07 0.28 12.41
CA GLN A 112 7.02 1.74 12.42
C GLN A 112 6.01 2.27 11.40
N GLU A 113 5.50 3.47 11.63
CA GLU A 113 4.60 4.13 10.67
C GLU A 113 5.35 4.47 9.38
N MET A 114 4.68 4.26 8.24
CA MET A 114 5.23 4.52 6.90
C MET A 114 5.03 5.98 6.49
N TRP A 115 3.87 6.56 6.80
CA TRP A 115 3.54 7.94 6.41
C TRP A 115 3.07 8.81 7.58
N ASP A 116 3.54 10.05 7.57
CA ASP A 116 2.93 11.16 8.28
C ASP A 116 1.86 11.81 7.39
N VAL A 117 0.69 12.08 7.98
CA VAL A 117 -0.36 12.87 7.33
C VAL A 117 -0.11 14.33 7.64
N ILE A 118 0.44 15.07 6.67
CA ILE A 118 0.57 16.52 6.80
C ILE A 118 -0.75 17.13 6.34
N SER A 119 -1.54 17.62 7.29
CA SER A 119 -2.58 18.57 6.98
C SER A 119 -1.92 19.93 6.81
N ASP A 120 -1.97 20.51 5.61
CA ASP A 120 -1.63 21.92 5.45
C ASP A 120 -2.53 22.72 6.40
N GLU A 121 -1.94 23.33 7.44
CA GLU A 121 -2.68 24.33 8.20
C GLU A 121 -2.99 25.48 7.25
N PRO A 122 -4.26 25.80 6.99
CA PRO A 122 -4.57 26.89 6.10
C PRO A 122 -4.07 28.19 6.73
N ALA A 123 -2.99 28.75 6.15
CA ALA A 123 -2.41 30.03 6.55
C ALA A 123 -3.39 31.21 6.41
N THR A 124 -4.52 31.01 5.71
CA THR A 124 -5.48 32.06 5.36
C THR A 124 -6.92 31.70 5.75
N LEU A 125 -7.74 32.72 6.04
CA LEU A 125 -9.17 32.59 6.36
C LEU A 125 -9.96 31.86 5.26
N PHE A 126 -9.56 32.04 4.00
CA PHE A 126 -10.18 31.34 2.86
C PHE A 126 -9.84 29.84 2.85
N GLY A 127 -8.64 29.46 3.27
CA GLY A 127 -8.27 28.05 3.45
C GLY A 127 -9.03 27.38 4.60
N LYS A 128 -9.31 28.11 5.69
CA LYS A 128 -10.17 27.63 6.78
C LYS A 128 -11.60 27.37 6.31
N LEU A 129 -12.15 28.24 5.46
CA LEU A 129 -13.48 28.07 4.87
C LEU A 129 -13.55 26.88 3.89
N LYS A 130 -12.54 26.71 3.03
CA LYS A 130 -12.45 25.54 2.13
C LYS A 130 -12.37 24.22 2.89
N ARG A 131 -11.62 24.17 3.99
CA ARG A 131 -11.55 23.01 4.88
C ARG A 131 -12.90 22.71 5.54
N ALA A 132 -13.61 23.73 6.02
CA ALA A 132 -14.96 23.57 6.56
C ALA A 132 -15.97 23.02 5.54
N LEU A 133 -15.71 23.25 4.25
CA LEU A 133 -16.48 22.72 3.12
C LEU A 133 -15.95 21.38 2.57
N GLY A 134 -14.94 20.77 3.21
CA GLY A 134 -14.44 19.44 2.87
C GLY A 134 -13.35 19.37 1.79
N PHE A 135 -12.78 20.52 1.36
CA PHE A 135 -11.78 20.60 0.27
C PHE A 135 -10.32 20.67 0.76
N ALA A 136 -9.97 20.02 1.88
CA ALA A 136 -8.59 20.01 2.34
C ALA A 136 -7.83 18.84 1.71
N ASP A 137 -6.79 19.15 0.94
CA ASP A 137 -5.86 18.15 0.41
C ASP A 137 -4.94 17.68 1.55
N GLN A 138 -4.95 16.39 1.85
CA GLN A 138 -3.98 15.76 2.76
C GLN A 138 -2.80 15.27 1.94
N GLN A 139 -1.58 15.64 2.35
CA GLN A 139 -0.36 15.12 1.76
C GLN A 139 0.24 14.04 2.67
N LEU A 140 0.65 12.93 2.06
CA LEU A 140 1.39 11.87 2.74
C LEU A 140 2.89 12.11 2.54
N VAL A 141 3.64 12.15 3.63
CA VAL A 141 5.10 12.26 3.62
C VAL A 141 5.69 11.06 4.33
N LEU A 142 6.81 10.52 3.82
CA LEU A 142 7.50 9.41 4.47
C LEU A 142 7.98 9.83 5.85
N THR A 143 7.75 8.99 6.85
CA THR A 143 8.35 9.16 8.18
C THR A 143 9.88 9.07 8.08
N ALA A 144 10.58 9.55 9.12
CA ALA A 144 12.04 9.40 9.19
C ALA A 144 12.48 7.93 9.09
N ALA A 145 11.71 7.01 9.68
CA ALA A 145 11.94 5.57 9.59
C ALA A 145 11.84 5.08 8.15
N ALA A 146 10.73 5.36 7.46
CA ALA A 146 10.55 4.95 6.07
C ALA A 146 11.59 5.59 5.15
N ALA A 147 11.91 6.87 5.35
CA ALA A 147 12.91 7.59 4.55
C ALA A 147 14.32 7.01 4.70
N SER A 148 14.67 6.48 5.88
CA SER A 148 16.00 5.91 6.15
C SER A 148 16.37 4.72 5.28
N VAL A 149 15.38 4.05 4.67
CA VAL A 149 15.58 2.87 3.82
C VAL A 149 16.05 3.23 2.40
N PHE A 150 15.96 4.51 2.03
CA PHE A 150 16.29 5.02 0.69
C PHE A 150 17.62 5.79 0.64
N VAL A 151 18.39 5.79 1.73
CA VAL A 151 19.64 6.55 1.87
C VAL A 151 20.86 5.66 1.63
#